data_AF-A0A7C7LEI7-F1
#
_entry.id   AF-A0A7C7LEI7-F1
#
_cell.length_a   1.000
_cell.length_b   1.000
_cell.length_c   1.000
_cell.angle_alpha   90.00
_cell.angle_beta   90.00
_cell.angle_gamma   90.00
#
_symmetry.space_group_name_H-M   'P 1'
#
loop_
_entity.id
_entity.type
_entity.pdbx_description
1 polymer ?
#
loop_
_entity_poly.entity_id
_entity_poly.type
_entity_poly.pdbx_seq_one_letter_code
_entity_poly.pdbx_strand_id
1 'polypeptide(L)'
;MPLETHVAYSLAFRPDGEVLAVGGYNITSLWNSRTHDKLTMFTRHPGGGLELWIRCVDFSPDGNILAIGSGDNVANLWDLSDLMASQKIGRLRHNGDVDFLDFAPDGQQLAFVARDNILESTTW
;
A
#
# COMPACT_ATOMS: atom_id res chain seq x y z
N MET A 1 -8.53 24.12 -0.08
CA MET A 1 -7.47 23.14 0.24
C MET A 1 -6.34 23.34 -0.75
N PRO A 2 -5.08 23.57 -0.34
CA PRO A 2 -3.97 23.32 -1.24
C PRO A 2 -3.69 21.81 -1.20
N LEU A 3 -3.93 21.11 -2.32
CA LEU A 3 -3.29 19.83 -2.56
C LEU A 3 -1.78 20.11 -2.53
N GLU A 4 -1.02 19.50 -1.62
CA GLU A 4 0.32 19.09 -1.99
C GLU A 4 0.14 18.10 -3.13
N THR A 5 0.30 18.60 -4.37
CA THR A 5 0.11 17.84 -5.60
C THR A 5 1.27 16.87 -5.81
N HIS A 6 1.33 15.86 -4.94
CA HIS A 6 2.02 14.63 -5.29
C HIS A 6 1.08 13.81 -6.16
N VAL A 7 1.52 13.49 -7.38
CA VAL A 7 0.75 12.63 -8.29
C VAL A 7 0.42 11.32 -7.58
N ALA A 8 -0.87 11.02 -7.48
CA ALA A 8 -1.33 9.73 -6.98
C ALA A 8 -1.20 8.70 -8.12
N TYR A 9 -0.54 7.58 -7.83
CA TYR A 9 -0.36 6.49 -8.78
C TYR A 9 -1.27 5.31 -8.48
N SER A 10 -1.75 5.19 -7.24
CA SER A 10 -2.63 4.09 -6.82
C SER A 10 -3.57 4.51 -5.70
N LEU A 11 -4.75 3.88 -5.66
CA LEU A 11 -5.85 4.15 -4.76
C LEU A 11 -6.52 2.82 -4.37
N ALA A 12 -6.90 2.66 -3.11
CA ALA A 12 -7.71 1.53 -2.66
C ALA A 12 -8.65 1.96 -1.53
N PHE A 13 -9.91 1.54 -1.59
CA PHE A 13 -10.83 1.65 -0.45
C PHE A 13 -10.63 0.45 0.47
N ARG A 14 -10.63 0.69 1.78
CA ARG A 14 -10.84 -0.37 2.76
C ARG A 14 -12.21 -1.01 2.52
N PRO A 15 -12.42 -2.33 2.74
CA PRO A 15 -13.68 -2.99 2.42
C PRO A 15 -14.93 -2.41 3.09
N ASP A 16 -14.79 -1.80 4.27
CA ASP A 16 -15.88 -1.09 4.95
C ASP A 16 -16.25 0.25 4.30
N GLY A 17 -15.44 0.72 3.33
CA GLY A 17 -15.60 1.97 2.62
C GLY A 17 -15.28 3.21 3.45
N GLU A 18 -14.77 3.08 4.68
CA GLU A 18 -14.53 4.22 5.59
C GLU A 18 -13.16 4.87 5.41
N VAL A 19 -12.20 4.11 4.87
CA VAL A 19 -10.81 4.55 4.69
C VAL A 19 -10.42 4.45 3.23
N LEU A 20 -9.79 5.49 2.70
CA LEU A 20 -9.17 5.52 1.39
C LEU A 20 -7.64 5.58 1.54
N ALA A 21 -6.94 4.62 0.97
CA ALA A 21 -5.50 4.67 0.78
C ALA A 21 -5.13 5.36 -0.53
N VAL A 22 -4.13 6.23 -0.48
CA VAL A 22 -3.61 6.98 -1.63
C VAL A 22 -2.09 6.85 -1.68
N GLY A 23 -1.59 6.14 -2.68
CA GLY A 23 -0.16 5.96 -2.94
C GLY A 23 0.39 6.99 -3.92
N GLY A 24 1.48 7.67 -3.55
CA GLY A 24 2.16 8.70 -4.36
C GLY A 24 3.66 8.44 -4.55
N TYR A 25 4.47 9.50 -4.62
CA TYR A 25 5.91 9.41 -4.92
C TYR A 25 6.72 8.61 -3.90
N ASN A 26 6.44 8.75 -2.61
CA ASN A 26 7.12 8.04 -1.53
C ASN A 26 6.26 7.95 -0.25
N ILE A 27 4.99 8.29 -0.38
CA ILE A 27 4.05 8.39 0.73
C ILE A 27 2.81 7.63 0.33
N THR A 28 2.31 6.82 1.25
CA THR A 28 0.92 6.36 1.23
C THR A 28 0.17 7.09 2.32
N SER A 29 -0.93 7.75 1.98
CA SER A 29 -1.76 8.46 2.95
C SER A 29 -3.11 7.78 3.11
N LEU A 30 -3.61 7.74 4.34
CA LEU A 30 -4.94 7.23 4.66
C LEU A 30 -5.87 8.40 4.97
N TRP A 31 -7.06 8.35 4.40
CA TRP A 31 -8.06 9.40 4.49
C TRP A 31 -9.38 8.81 4.92
N ASN A 32 -10.13 9.56 5.73
CA ASN A 32 -11.53 9.27 5.95
C ASN A 32 -12.29 9.53 4.64
N SER A 33 -12.97 8.52 4.13
CA SER A 33 -13.64 8.59 2.82
C SER A 33 -14.81 9.58 2.79
N ARG A 34 -15.41 9.89 3.95
CA ARG A 34 -16.60 10.76 4.03
C ARG A 34 -16.25 12.20 4.38
N THR A 35 -15.35 12.39 5.34
CA THR A 35 -14.97 13.73 5.81
C THR A 35 -13.80 14.31 5.02
N HIS A 36 -13.04 13.45 4.33
CA HIS A 36 -11.79 13.79 3.66
C HIS A 36 -10.70 14.29 4.62
N ASP A 37 -10.81 13.94 5.90
CA ASP A 37 -9.74 14.20 6.86
C ASP A 37 -8.62 13.18 6.69
N LYS A 38 -7.38 13.66 6.75
CA LYS A 38 -6.20 12.80 6.75
C LYS A 38 -6.11 12.08 8.10
N LEU A 39 -6.10 10.75 8.06
CA LEU A 39 -6.03 9.89 9.25
C LEU A 39 -4.58 9.64 9.66
N THR A 40 -3.78 9.13 8.72
CA THR A 40 -2.36 8.83 8.93
C THR A 40 -1.62 8.81 7.59
N MET A 41 -0.29 8.66 7.62
CA MET A 41 0.50 8.42 6.43
C MET A 41 1.72 7.55 6.73
N PHE A 42 2.07 6.72 5.75
CA PHE A 42 3.25 5.89 5.74
C PHE A 42 4.26 6.52 4.80
N THR A 43 5.33 7.07 5.36
CA THR A 43 6.45 7.60 4.58
C THR A 43 7.47 6.52 4.36
N ARG A 44 7.89 6.36 3.11
CA ARG A 44 9.07 5.58 2.74
C ARG A 44 10.30 6.50 2.83
N HIS A 45 11.17 6.20 3.78
CA HIS A 45 12.40 6.96 4.10
C HIS A 45 13.41 7.02 2.92
N PRO A 46 14.36 7.98 2.91
CA PRO A 46 14.81 8.68 1.71
C PRO A 46 15.98 7.98 1.03
N GLY A 47 15.71 6.90 0.30
CA GLY A 47 16.59 6.52 -0.80
C GLY A 47 16.26 7.42 -1.98
N GLY A 48 16.96 8.56 -2.14
CA GLY A 48 16.63 9.64 -3.09
C GLY A 48 16.67 9.29 -4.59
N GLY A 49 16.25 8.10 -5.00
CA GLY A 49 16.10 7.66 -6.38
C GLY A 49 14.64 7.63 -6.83
N LEU A 50 14.45 7.48 -8.15
CA LEU A 50 13.14 7.39 -8.81
C LEU A 50 12.37 6.09 -8.49
N GLU A 51 12.94 5.21 -7.67
CA GLU A 51 12.43 3.88 -7.30
C GLU A 51 11.49 3.92 -6.08
N LEU A 52 11.26 5.08 -5.45
CA LEU A 52 10.40 5.18 -4.27
C LEU A 52 8.90 5.22 -4.56
N TRP A 53 8.50 5.28 -5.84
CA TRP A 53 7.09 5.43 -6.22
C TRP A 53 6.27 4.28 -5.67
N ILE A 54 5.20 4.64 -4.98
CA ILE A 54 4.16 3.68 -4.62
C ILE A 54 3.44 3.33 -5.90
N ARG A 55 3.61 2.10 -6.36
CA ARG A 55 3.07 1.58 -7.61
C ARG A 55 1.65 1.07 -7.42
N CYS A 56 1.42 0.41 -6.28
CA CYS A 56 0.16 -0.22 -5.95
C CYS A 56 -0.08 -0.21 -4.43
N VAL A 57 -1.34 -0.13 -4.04
CA VAL A 57 -1.82 -0.33 -2.68
C VAL A 57 -3.05 -1.21 -2.72
N ASP A 58 -3.23 -2.06 -1.71
CA ASP A 58 -4.43 -2.88 -1.58
C ASP A 58 -4.72 -3.23 -0.11
N PHE A 59 -6.00 -3.42 0.22
CA PHE A 59 -6.46 -3.81 1.54
C PHE A 59 -6.80 -5.29 1.59
N SER A 60 -6.47 -5.94 2.70
CA SER A 60 -6.99 -7.27 2.98
C SER A 60 -8.53 -7.24 3.05
N PRO A 61 -9.22 -8.35 2.77
CA PRO A 61 -10.69 -8.40 2.78
C PRO A 61 -11.33 -8.08 4.13
N ASP A 62 -10.59 -8.30 5.23
CA ASP A 62 -11.02 -7.91 6.58
C ASP A 62 -10.71 -6.42 6.91
N GLY A 63 -9.98 -5.73 6.04
CA GLY A 63 -9.60 -4.32 6.16
C GLY A 63 -8.49 -4.04 7.19
N ASN A 64 -7.94 -5.07 7.84
CA ASN A 64 -6.97 -4.90 8.91
C ASN A 64 -5.54 -4.77 8.40
N ILE A 65 -5.25 -5.16 7.16
CA ILE A 65 -3.90 -5.09 6.61
C ILE A 65 -3.92 -4.30 5.31
N LEU A 66 -2.91 -3.42 5.16
CA LEU A 66 -2.64 -2.70 3.94
C LEU A 66 -1.30 -3.18 3.36
N ALA A 67 -1.34 -3.64 2.11
CA ALA A 67 -0.14 -3.88 1.32
C ALA A 67 0.22 -2.63 0.51
N ILE A 68 1.52 -2.32 0.47
CA ILE A 68 2.06 -1.18 -0.25
C ILE A 68 3.25 -1.65 -1.10
N GLY A 69 3.06 -1.69 -2.42
CA GLY A 69 4.07 -2.04 -3.40
C GLY A 69 4.81 -0.82 -3.93
N SER A 70 6.14 -0.92 -4.02
CA SER A 70 7.01 0.17 -4.42
C SER A 70 8.00 -0.25 -5.51
N GLY A 71 8.49 0.74 -6.26
CA GLY A 71 9.54 0.56 -7.26
C GLY A 71 10.93 0.16 -6.74
N ASP A 72 11.13 -0.04 -5.43
CA ASP A 72 12.42 -0.50 -4.87
C ASP A 72 12.41 -2.01 -4.58
N ASN A 73 11.50 -2.71 -5.26
CA ASN A 73 11.34 -4.16 -5.25
C ASN A 73 10.82 -4.70 -3.93
N VAL A 74 9.91 -3.96 -3.29
CA VAL A 74 9.39 -4.29 -1.97
C VAL A 74 7.90 -4.07 -1.90
N ALA A 75 7.20 -5.07 -1.37
CA ALA A 75 5.88 -4.89 -0.77
C ALA A 75 6.01 -4.82 0.75
N ASN A 76 5.45 -3.76 1.36
CA ASN A 76 5.39 -3.62 2.81
C ASN A 76 3.97 -3.87 3.28
N LEU A 77 3.84 -4.51 4.43
CA LEU A 77 2.55 -4.88 5.02
C LEU A 77 2.38 -4.13 6.33
N TRP A 78 1.24 -3.47 6.46
CA TRP A 78 0.89 -2.63 7.60
C TRP A 78 -0.38 -3.14 8.27
N ASP A 79 -0.28 -3.44 9.56
CA ASP A 79 -1.44 -3.68 10.41
C ASP A 79 -2.11 -2.36 10.75
N LEU A 80 -3.40 -2.30 10.46
CA LEU A 80 -4.32 -1.18 10.59
C LEU A 80 -5.54 -1.53 11.47
N SER A 81 -5.47 -2.64 12.22
CA SER A 81 -6.49 -3.02 13.21
C SER A 81 -6.75 -1.88 14.20
N ASP A 82 -5.72 -1.09 14.48
CA ASP A 82 -5.82 0.23 15.11
C ASP A 82 -5.11 1.27 14.23
N LEU A 83 -5.89 2.17 13.61
CA LEU A 83 -5.36 3.24 12.76
C LEU A 83 -4.47 4.23 13.53
N MET A 84 -4.68 4.38 14.84
CA MET A 84 -3.86 5.25 15.70
C MET A 84 -2.55 4.58 16.11
N ALA A 85 -2.48 3.24 16.03
CA ALA A 85 -1.31 2.43 16.38
C ALA A 85 -0.83 1.57 15.19
N SER A 86 -1.01 2.07 13.97
CA SER A 86 -0.60 1.34 12.76
C SER A 86 0.89 0.98 12.78
N GLN A 87 1.20 -0.26 12.41
CA GLN A 87 2.56 -0.80 12.48
C GLN A 87 2.90 -1.66 11.27
N LYS A 88 4.18 -1.65 10.91
CA LYS A 88 4.68 -2.50 9.83
C LYS A 88 4.91 -3.91 10.37
N ILE A 89 4.19 -4.89 9.82
CA ILE A 89 4.23 -6.30 10.25
C ILE A 89 5.05 -7.19 9.31
N GLY A 90 5.29 -6.74 8.07
CA GLY A 90 5.93 -7.57 7.07
C GLY A 90 6.63 -6.78 5.97
N ARG A 91 7.57 -7.47 5.32
CA ARG A 91 8.24 -7.00 4.10
C ARG A 91 8.51 -8.18 3.19
N LEU A 92 8.01 -8.10 1.97
CA LEU A 92 8.30 -9.04 0.89
C LEU A 92 9.29 -8.35 -0.05
N ARG A 93 10.39 -9.04 -0.39
CA ARG A 93 11.43 -8.55 -1.31
C ARG A 93 11.34 -9.33 -2.61
N HIS A 94 11.48 -8.61 -3.72
CA HIS A 94 11.37 -9.17 -5.06
C HIS A 94 12.55 -8.74 -5.93
N ASN A 95 12.63 -9.29 -7.13
CA ASN A 95 13.69 -8.99 -8.10
C ASN A 95 13.19 -8.03 -9.21
N GLY A 96 12.43 -7.02 -8.82
CA GLY A 96 11.93 -5.95 -9.70
C GLY A 96 10.83 -5.14 -9.02
N ASP A 97 10.47 -3.98 -9.60
CA ASP A 97 9.40 -3.11 -9.10
C ASP A 97 8.13 -3.92 -8.87
N VAL A 98 7.50 -3.77 -7.70
CA VAL A 98 6.20 -4.39 -7.41
C VAL A 98 5.13 -3.52 -8.05
N ASP A 99 4.67 -3.89 -9.25
CA ASP A 99 3.74 -3.07 -10.02
C ASP A 99 2.27 -3.33 -9.63
N PHE A 100 1.94 -4.56 -9.23
CA PHE A 100 0.57 -4.96 -8.86
C PHE A 100 0.55 -5.83 -7.60
N LEU A 101 -0.51 -5.66 -6.82
CA LEU A 101 -0.85 -6.41 -5.61
C LEU A 101 -2.36 -6.71 -5.65
N ASP A 102 -2.76 -7.88 -5.17
CA ASP A 102 -4.17 -8.23 -4.97
C ASP A 102 -4.30 -9.23 -3.82
N PHE A 103 -5.09 -8.89 -2.81
CA PHE A 103 -5.45 -9.84 -1.76
C PHE A 103 -6.48 -10.85 -2.27
N ALA A 104 -6.20 -12.13 -2.02
CA ALA A 104 -7.20 -13.15 -2.26
C ALA A 104 -8.44 -12.88 -1.39
N PRO A 105 -9.66 -13.12 -1.90
CA PRO A 105 -10.90 -12.88 -1.15
C PRO A 105 -11.00 -13.65 0.18
N ASP A 106 -10.22 -14.72 0.34
CA ASP A 106 -10.14 -15.51 1.58
C ASP A 106 -9.24 -14.86 2.66
N GLY A 107 -8.51 -13.79 2.31
CA GLY A 107 -7.59 -13.05 3.19
C GLY A 107 -6.30 -13.78 3.54
N GLN A 108 -6.10 -15.00 3.03
CA GLN A 108 -4.97 -15.85 3.39
C GLN A 108 -3.78 -15.69 2.45
N GLN A 109 -4.01 -15.11 1.27
CA GLN A 109 -2.98 -14.96 0.25
C GLN A 109 -2.91 -13.53 -0.26
N LEU A 110 -1.69 -13.10 -0.58
CA LEU A 110 -1.40 -11.90 -1.34
C LEU A 110 -0.71 -12.30 -2.62
N ALA A 111 -1.37 -12.03 -3.76
CA ALA A 111 -0.76 -12.16 -5.08
C ALA A 111 -0.08 -10.85 -5.45
N PHE A 112 1.05 -10.93 -6.14
CA PHE A 112 1.74 -9.76 -6.64
C PHE A 112 2.55 -10.08 -7.90
N VAL A 113 2.76 -9.07 -8.73
CA VAL A 113 3.54 -9.18 -9.96
C VAL A 113 4.66 -8.14 -9.93
N ALA A 114 5.89 -8.62 -10.14
CA ALA A 114 7.05 -7.77 -10.34
C ALA A 114 7.42 -7.66 -11.83
N ARG A 115 8.18 -6.63 -12.20
CA ARG A 115 8.63 -6.40 -13.61
C ARG A 115 9.42 -7.53 -14.25
N ASP A 116 9.86 -8.52 -13.48
CA ASP A 116 10.47 -9.74 -13.99
C ASP A 116 9.45 -10.75 -14.58
N ASN A 117 8.17 -10.38 -14.64
CA ASN A 117 7.04 -11.17 -15.16
C ASN A 117 6.70 -12.41 -14.33
N ILE A 118 7.13 -12.45 -13.06
CA ILE A 118 6.80 -13.55 -12.15
C ILE A 118 5.57 -13.14 -11.33
N LEU A 119 4.51 -13.95 -11.43
CA LEU A 119 3.41 -13.93 -10.47
C LEU A 119 3.81 -14.78 -9.29
N GLU A 120 3.89 -14.16 -8.12
CA GLU A 120 4.15 -14.85 -6.86
C GLU A 120 2.94 -14.64 -5.93
N SER A 121 2.69 -15.63 -5.09
CA SER A 121 1.68 -15.56 -4.04
C SER A 121 2.31 -16.00 -2.73
N THR A 122 2.10 -15.24 -1.66
CA THR A 122 2.51 -15.67 -0.32
C THR A 122 1.29 -15.86 0.56
N THR A 123 1.35 -16.88 1.41
CA THR A 123 0.55 -16.98 2.62
C THR A 123 1.29 -16.29 3.77
N TRP A 124 0.55 -15.78 4.74
CA TRP A 124 1.08 -15.05 5.89
C TRP A 124 0.38 -15.44 7.19
#